data_AF-A0A9J7L7I1-F1
#
_entry.id   AF-A0A9J7L7I1-F1
#
_cell.length_a   1.000
_cell.length_b   1.000
_cell.length_c   1.000
_cell.angle_alpha   90.00
_cell.angle_beta   90.00
_cell.angle_gamma   90.00
#
_symmetry.space_group_name_H-M   'P 1'
#
loop_
_entity.id
_entity.type
_entity.pdbx_description
1 polymer ?
#
loop_
_entity_poly.entity_id
_entity_poly.type
_entity_poly.pdbx_seq_one_letter_code
_entity_poly.pdbx_strand_id
1 'polypeptide(L)'
;MSSPISARVRLYHKISDNLVERDVKSLRAMLTTDRKLGRARVEKASPQEMCIMLEEAGEIGRGNLGLLIDLLTSLQQRRLAEEAKKVEEEEKRAIDNENEKKDDVVDEMERLAVKSDPGTHVPSDSRVTEQQLNKLAGNLGSEWESLTIHLGMKKADVDRFKTESPYNLQAQIFSMLVRWKANAGKEATVGTLVHELRSFGIDQDKFEFLLQET
;
A
#
# COMPACT_ATOMS: atom_id res chain seq x y z
N MET A 1 -17.75 0.81 -20.65
CA MET A 1 -17.94 -0.41 -19.85
C MET A 1 -17.77 -0.02 -18.40
N SER A 2 -18.87 0.12 -17.67
CA SER A 2 -18.83 0.54 -16.26
C SER A 2 -18.28 -0.61 -15.45
N SER A 3 -17.10 -0.45 -14.86
CA SER A 3 -16.57 -1.42 -13.90
C SER A 3 -17.65 -1.68 -12.83
N PRO A 4 -17.86 -2.94 -12.42
CA PRO A 4 -18.82 -3.24 -11.38
C PRO A 4 -18.42 -2.43 -10.13
N ILE A 5 -19.34 -1.57 -9.66
CA ILE A 5 -19.16 -0.81 -8.43
C ILE A 5 -18.76 -1.83 -7.34
N SER A 6 -17.67 -1.61 -6.61
CA SER A 6 -17.25 -2.54 -5.55
C SER A 6 -18.36 -2.69 -4.50
N ALA A 7 -18.47 -3.87 -3.86
CA ALA A 7 -19.42 -4.10 -2.77
C ALA A 7 -19.28 -3.04 -1.67
N ARG A 8 -18.05 -2.61 -1.37
CA ARG A 8 -17.74 -1.52 -0.45
C ARG A 8 -18.28 -0.16 -0.90
N VAL A 9 -18.15 0.17 -2.18
CA VAL A 9 -18.67 1.44 -2.71
C VAL A 9 -20.21 1.45 -2.68
N ARG A 10 -20.87 0.31 -2.94
CA ARG A 10 -22.34 0.17 -2.75
C ARG A 10 -22.75 0.36 -1.29
N LEU A 11 -21.98 -0.20 -0.36
CA LEU A 11 -22.21 -0.02 1.08
C LEU A 11 -22.14 1.46 1.47
N TYR A 12 -21.16 2.22 0.99
CA TYR A 12 -21.03 3.66 1.30
C TYR A 12 -22.22 4.48 0.80
N HIS A 13 -22.69 4.23 -0.43
CA HIS A 13 -23.90 4.87 -0.93
C HIS A 13 -25.12 4.51 -0.06
N LYS A 14 -25.27 3.22 0.27
CA LYS A 14 -26.37 2.75 1.11
C LYS A 14 -26.38 3.37 2.51
N ILE A 15 -25.20 3.58 3.10
CA ILE A 15 -25.03 4.32 4.35
C ILE A 15 -25.57 5.74 4.19
N SER A 16 -25.20 6.45 3.12
CA SER A 16 -25.71 7.80 2.85
C SER A 16 -27.22 7.86 2.67
N ASP A 17 -27.84 6.84 2.06
CA ASP A 17 -29.28 6.77 1.84
C ASP A 17 -30.08 6.38 3.09
N ASN A 18 -29.48 5.67 4.04
CA ASN A 18 -30.20 5.08 5.18
C ASN A 18 -29.92 5.79 6.52
N LEU A 19 -28.88 6.62 6.64
CA LEU A 19 -28.69 7.43 7.83
C LEU A 19 -29.61 8.65 7.83
N VAL A 20 -30.36 8.81 8.91
CA VAL A 20 -31.16 10.02 9.17
C VAL A 20 -30.29 11.13 9.77
N GLU A 21 -30.76 12.38 9.70
CA GLU A 21 -30.01 13.57 10.14
C GLU A 21 -29.45 13.46 11.57
N ARG A 22 -30.20 12.85 12.49
CA ARG A 22 -29.74 12.58 13.86
C ARG A 22 -28.50 11.68 13.87
N ASP A 23 -28.52 10.61 13.09
CA ASP A 23 -27.44 9.64 13.03
C ASP A 23 -26.21 10.27 12.34
N VAL A 24 -26.42 11.12 11.32
CA VAL A 24 -25.36 11.91 10.69
C VAL A 24 -24.71 12.88 11.68
N LYS A 25 -25.50 13.60 12.50
CA LYS A 25 -24.97 14.48 13.55
C LYS A 25 -24.14 13.72 14.57
N SER A 26 -24.63 12.57 15.03
CA SER A 26 -23.89 11.69 15.95
C SER A 26 -22.61 11.16 15.32
N LEU A 27 -22.66 10.70 14.06
CA LEU A 27 -21.49 10.23 13.32
C LEU A 27 -20.43 11.34 13.22
N ARG A 28 -20.82 12.56 12.85
CA ARG A 28 -19.90 13.70 12.78
C ARG A 28 -19.26 14.02 14.13
N ALA A 29 -20.04 13.96 15.22
CA ALA A 29 -19.54 14.18 16.57
C ALA A 29 -18.51 13.12 16.97
N MET A 30 -18.78 11.84 16.68
CA MET A 30 -17.84 10.74 16.95
C MET A 30 -16.53 10.93 16.17
N LEU A 31 -16.61 11.17 14.86
CA LEU A 31 -15.41 11.35 14.01
C LEU A 31 -14.55 12.56 14.38
N THR A 32 -15.17 13.59 14.97
CA THR A 32 -14.46 14.79 15.43
C THR A 32 -13.87 14.62 16.83
N THR A 33 -14.59 13.93 17.72
CA THR A 33 -14.18 13.72 19.12
C THR A 33 -12.95 12.82 19.21
N ASP A 34 -12.92 11.73 18.43
CA ASP A 34 -11.81 10.78 18.41
C ASP A 34 -10.59 11.27 17.61
N ARG A 35 -10.59 12.54 17.16
CA ARG A 35 -9.57 13.16 16.28
C ARG A 35 -9.26 12.39 14.98
N LYS A 36 -10.11 11.43 14.59
CA LYS A 36 -9.94 10.61 13.38
C LYS A 36 -10.02 11.47 12.12
N LEU A 37 -10.89 12.48 12.11
CA LEU A 37 -11.02 13.43 11.01
C LEU A 37 -11.09 14.88 11.52
N GLY A 38 -10.55 15.81 10.73
CA GLY A 38 -10.62 17.23 11.05
C GLY A 38 -12.05 17.77 10.95
N ARG A 39 -12.50 18.48 12.00
CA ARG A 39 -13.86 19.07 12.12
C ARG A 39 -14.31 19.81 10.86
N ALA A 40 -13.42 20.62 10.27
CA ALA A 40 -13.71 21.41 9.07
C ALA A 40 -14.00 20.56 7.83
N ARG A 41 -13.40 19.37 7.71
CA ARG A 41 -13.64 18.43 6.59
C ARG A 41 -14.97 17.71 6.75
N VAL A 42 -15.31 17.33 7.98
CA VAL A 42 -16.49 16.52 8.30
C VAL A 42 -17.80 17.31 8.30
N GLU A 43 -17.75 18.62 8.63
CA GLU A 43 -18.95 19.45 8.80
C GLU A 43 -19.84 19.53 7.56
N LYS A 44 -19.24 19.54 6.37
CA LYS A 44 -19.95 19.66 5.08
C LYS A 44 -20.08 18.34 4.32
N ALA A 45 -19.43 17.29 4.79
CA ALA A 45 -19.40 15.99 4.11
C ALA A 45 -20.71 15.21 4.34
N SER A 46 -21.19 14.54 3.30
CA SER A 46 -22.21 13.49 3.36
C SER A 46 -21.67 12.24 4.08
N PRO A 47 -22.54 11.34 4.57
CA PRO A 47 -22.10 10.10 5.21
C PRO A 47 -21.21 9.24 4.30
N GLN A 48 -21.47 9.22 3.00
CA GLN A 48 -20.61 8.57 2.01
C GLN A 48 -19.24 9.24 1.93
N GLU A 49 -19.19 10.56 1.80
CA GLU A 49 -17.92 11.30 1.76
C GLU A 49 -17.12 11.11 3.06
N MET A 50 -17.80 11.02 4.21
CA MET A 50 -17.15 10.72 5.49
C MET A 50 -16.52 9.32 5.48
N CYS A 51 -17.19 8.31 4.90
CA CYS A 51 -16.60 6.97 4.73
C CYS A 51 -15.39 7.01 3.78
N ILE A 52 -15.48 7.74 2.67
CA ILE A 52 -14.36 7.92 1.73
C ILE A 52 -13.19 8.61 2.43
N MET A 53 -13.44 9.66 3.23
CA MET A 53 -12.40 10.34 4.00
C MET A 53 -11.72 9.43 5.04
N LEU A 54 -12.47 8.51 5.66
CA LEU A 54 -11.89 7.49 6.54
C LEU A 54 -11.02 6.49 5.78
N GLU A 55 -11.43 6.14 4.55
CA GLU A 55 -10.65 5.27 3.66
C GLU A 55 -9.35 5.97 3.22
N GLU A 56 -9.43 7.24 2.80
CA GLU A 56 -8.25 8.05 2.47
C GLU A 56 -7.32 8.27 3.67
N ALA A 57 -7.86 8.29 4.88
CA ALA A 57 -7.08 8.38 6.11
C ALA A 57 -6.45 7.04 6.53
N GLY A 58 -6.79 5.93 5.84
CA GLY A 58 -6.31 4.59 6.17
C GLY A 58 -6.96 3.98 7.42
N GLU A 59 -7.98 4.63 7.98
CA GLU A 59 -8.71 4.15 9.16
C GLU A 59 -9.64 2.98 8.82
N ILE A 60 -10.13 2.94 7.58
CA ILE A 60 -10.88 1.82 7.00
C ILE A 60 -10.35 1.53 5.59
N GLY A 61 -10.62 0.35 5.05
CA GLY A 61 -10.18 -0.02 3.72
C GLY A 61 -10.58 -1.43 3.33
N ARG A 62 -9.99 -1.94 2.24
CA ARG A 62 -10.26 -3.29 1.75
C ARG A 62 -9.97 -4.32 2.84
N GLY A 63 -10.97 -5.13 3.21
CA GLY A 63 -10.84 -6.14 4.27
C GLY A 63 -10.61 -5.57 5.67
N ASN A 64 -10.78 -4.26 5.86
CA ASN A 64 -10.63 -3.58 7.15
C ASN A 64 -11.74 -2.55 7.34
N LEU A 65 -12.93 -3.02 7.72
CA LEU A 65 -14.11 -2.18 7.99
C LEU A 65 -14.50 -2.17 9.47
N GLY A 66 -13.70 -2.79 10.35
CA GLY A 66 -13.95 -2.88 11.79
C GLY A 66 -14.37 -1.56 12.43
N LEU A 67 -13.66 -0.47 12.16
CA LEU A 67 -14.02 0.85 12.66
C LEU A 67 -15.39 1.33 12.15
N LEU A 68 -15.69 1.11 10.87
CA LEU A 68 -16.99 1.47 10.30
C LEU A 68 -18.12 0.66 10.95
N ILE A 69 -17.87 -0.63 11.24
CA ILE A 69 -18.81 -1.51 11.93
C ILE A 69 -19.07 -1.00 13.36
N ASP A 70 -18.02 -0.62 14.09
CA ASP A 70 -18.13 -0.08 15.46
C ASP A 70 -18.91 1.24 15.50
N LEU A 71 -18.65 2.13 14.52
CA LEU A 71 -19.38 3.38 14.37
C LEU A 71 -20.86 3.13 14.07
N LEU A 72 -21.18 2.26 13.11
CA LEU A 72 -22.57 1.92 12.77
C LEU A 72 -23.29 1.23 13.94
N THR A 73 -22.59 0.40 14.70
CA THR A 73 -23.13 -0.25 15.90
C THR A 73 -23.43 0.76 17.00
N SER A 74 -22.53 1.73 17.20
CA SER A 74 -22.71 2.84 18.16
C SER A 74 -23.88 3.75 17.78
N LEU A 75 -24.13 3.91 16.48
CA LEU A 75 -25.31 4.61 15.94
C LEU A 75 -26.59 3.76 15.95
N GLN A 76 -26.53 2.53 16.48
CA GLN A 76 -27.59 1.52 16.47
C GLN A 76 -28.09 1.11 15.08
N GLN A 77 -27.29 1.38 14.04
CA GLN A 77 -27.54 1.00 12.65
C GLN A 77 -27.14 -0.46 12.40
N ARG A 78 -27.74 -1.40 13.15
CA ARG A 78 -27.36 -2.82 13.17
C ARG A 78 -27.39 -3.47 11.78
N ARG A 79 -28.38 -3.13 10.94
CA ARG A 79 -28.48 -3.69 9.58
C ARG A 79 -27.30 -3.25 8.71
N LEU A 80 -26.94 -1.97 8.76
CA LEU A 80 -25.79 -1.45 8.02
C LEU A 80 -24.47 -2.01 8.59
N ALA A 81 -24.37 -2.21 9.91
CA ALA A 81 -23.21 -2.82 10.55
C ALA A 81 -23.02 -4.29 10.11
N GLU A 82 -24.09 -5.07 10.07
CA GLU A 82 -24.06 -6.46 9.57
C GLU A 82 -23.69 -6.52 8.09
N GLU A 83 -24.20 -5.58 7.27
CA GLU A 83 -23.80 -5.47 5.87
C GLU A 83 -22.33 -5.10 5.72
N ALA A 84 -21.82 -4.18 6.54
CA ALA A 84 -20.40 -3.81 6.56
C ALA A 84 -19.52 -4.99 6.96
N LYS A 85 -19.93 -5.79 7.95
CA LYS A 85 -19.24 -7.02 8.35
C LYS A 85 -19.21 -8.03 7.22
N LYS A 86 -20.34 -8.26 6.53
CA LYS A 86 -20.40 -9.17 5.38
C LYS A 86 -19.48 -8.72 4.24
N VAL A 87 -19.45 -7.42 3.94
CA VAL A 87 -18.54 -6.86 2.93
C VAL A 87 -17.09 -7.06 3.34
N GLU A 88 -16.74 -6.83 4.62
CA GLU A 88 -15.38 -7.09 5.13
C GLU A 88 -14.98 -8.56 4.97
N GLU A 89 -15.86 -9.49 5.35
CA GLU A 89 -15.61 -10.94 5.20
C GLU A 89 -15.51 -11.37 3.74
N GLU A 90 -16.34 -10.82 2.85
CA GLU A 90 -16.27 -11.07 1.41
C GLU A 90 -14.95 -10.55 0.82
N GLU A 91 -14.51 -9.37 1.22
CA GLU A 91 -13.23 -8.80 0.80
C GLU A 91 -12.04 -9.59 1.36
N LYS A 92 -12.08 -10.03 2.62
CA LYS A 92 -11.06 -10.91 3.22
C LYS A 92 -10.98 -12.23 2.47
N ARG A 93 -12.12 -12.90 2.25
CA ARG A 93 -12.18 -14.14 1.45
C ARG A 93 -11.69 -13.94 0.01
N ALA A 94 -11.96 -12.79 -0.60
CA ALA A 94 -11.43 -12.48 -1.92
C ALA A 94 -9.91 -12.30 -1.89
N ILE A 95 -9.35 -11.67 -0.85
CA ILE A 95 -7.89 -11.56 -0.65
C ILE A 95 -7.28 -12.95 -0.43
N ASP A 96 -7.87 -13.77 0.45
CA ASP A 96 -7.41 -15.14 0.73
C ASP A 96 -7.48 -16.01 -0.54
N ASN A 97 -8.56 -15.94 -1.32
CA ASN A 97 -8.73 -16.68 -2.57
C ASN A 97 -7.86 -16.14 -3.73
N GLU A 98 -7.53 -14.84 -3.74
CA GLU A 98 -6.50 -14.28 -4.64
C GLU A 98 -5.09 -14.77 -4.27
N ASN A 99 -4.84 -15.04 -2.98
CA ASN A 99 -3.61 -15.67 -2.50
C ASN A 99 -3.60 -17.19 -2.77
N GLU A 100 -4.70 -17.91 -2.52
CA GLU A 100 -4.85 -19.35 -2.81
C GLU A 100 -4.78 -19.62 -4.32
N LYS A 101 -5.34 -18.75 -5.18
CA LYS A 101 -5.13 -18.88 -6.63
C LYS A 101 -3.68 -18.61 -7.03
N LYS A 102 -2.93 -17.75 -6.34
CA LYS A 102 -1.48 -17.65 -6.56
C LYS A 102 -0.76 -18.94 -6.16
N ASP A 103 -1.21 -19.63 -5.12
CA ASP A 103 -0.70 -20.95 -4.68
C ASP A 103 -1.13 -22.12 -5.61
N ASP A 104 -2.30 -22.08 -6.25
CA ASP A 104 -2.75 -23.13 -7.18
C ASP A 104 -2.17 -22.96 -8.60
N VAL A 105 -1.94 -21.72 -9.07
CA VAL A 105 -1.25 -21.50 -10.37
C VAL A 105 0.24 -21.87 -10.27
N VAL A 106 0.85 -21.84 -9.07
CA VAL A 106 2.22 -22.37 -8.91
C VAL A 106 2.24 -23.91 -8.98
N ASP A 107 1.23 -24.65 -8.47
CA ASP A 107 1.23 -26.12 -8.53
C ASP A 107 0.95 -26.69 -9.95
N GLU A 108 0.04 -26.09 -10.73
CA GLU A 108 -0.28 -26.59 -12.09
C GLU A 108 0.82 -26.22 -13.12
N MET A 109 1.46 -25.06 -12.97
CA MET A 109 2.60 -24.67 -13.82
C MET A 109 3.87 -25.49 -13.51
N GLU A 110 4.00 -25.99 -12.27
CA GLU A 110 5.12 -26.83 -11.82
C GLU A 110 5.05 -28.26 -12.38
N ARG A 111 3.86 -28.75 -12.76
CA ARG A 111 3.68 -30.12 -13.30
C ARG A 111 4.07 -30.29 -14.77
N LEU A 112 4.17 -29.22 -15.56
CA LEU A 112 4.48 -29.29 -17.00
C LEU A 112 5.89 -28.81 -17.37
N ALA A 113 6.66 -28.31 -16.40
CA ALA A 113 8.02 -27.82 -16.60
C ALA A 113 9.11 -28.77 -16.06
N VAL A 114 8.95 -30.09 -16.20
CA VAL A 114 10.13 -30.94 -16.43
C VAL A 114 10.63 -30.58 -17.82
N LYS A 115 11.55 -29.60 -17.91
CA LYS A 115 12.97 -29.60 -18.39
C LYS A 115 13.38 -28.12 -18.54
N SER A 116 13.88 -27.53 -17.46
CA SER A 116 14.95 -26.52 -17.44
C SER A 116 15.20 -26.08 -15.99
N ASP A 117 16.47 -25.96 -15.64
CA ASP A 117 17.11 -25.86 -14.33
C ASP A 117 16.55 -24.87 -13.26
N PRO A 118 16.86 -25.11 -11.97
CA PRO A 118 16.21 -24.51 -10.82
C PRO A 118 16.86 -23.19 -10.37
N GLY A 119 16.04 -22.22 -9.98
CA GLY A 119 16.49 -21.08 -9.19
C GLY A 119 15.70 -19.81 -9.45
N THR A 120 14.78 -19.46 -8.56
CA THR A 120 14.87 -18.27 -7.69
C THR A 120 13.50 -18.07 -7.03
N HIS A 121 13.29 -18.73 -5.89
CA HIS A 121 12.28 -18.34 -4.93
C HIS A 121 12.87 -17.14 -4.17
N VAL A 122 12.21 -15.97 -4.22
CA VAL A 122 12.62 -14.82 -3.40
C VAL A 122 11.55 -14.61 -2.34
N PRO A 123 11.78 -14.99 -1.07
CA PRO A 123 10.90 -14.58 0.01
C PRO A 123 11.05 -13.07 0.21
N SER A 124 9.97 -12.36 -0.10
CA SER A 124 9.98 -10.92 -0.40
C SER A 124 9.61 -10.01 0.79
N ASP A 125 9.47 -10.55 2.01
CA ASP A 125 9.06 -9.81 3.22
C ASP A 125 10.23 -9.31 4.09
N SER A 126 11.46 -9.67 3.77
CA SER A 126 12.63 -9.21 4.52
C SER A 126 12.88 -7.72 4.30
N ARG A 127 13.07 -6.98 5.40
CA ARG A 127 13.39 -5.54 5.37
C ARG A 127 14.75 -5.31 4.71
N VAL A 128 14.85 -4.30 3.85
CA VAL A 128 16.13 -4.01 3.19
C VAL A 128 17.17 -3.54 4.22
N THR A 129 18.33 -4.19 4.24
CA THR A 129 19.45 -3.83 5.10
C THR A 129 20.28 -2.71 4.47
N GLU A 130 21.01 -1.95 5.29
CA GLU A 130 21.90 -0.90 4.76
C GLU A 130 23.04 -1.48 3.92
N GLN A 131 23.49 -2.70 4.22
CA GLN A 131 24.48 -3.41 3.39
C GLN A 131 23.95 -3.68 1.97
N GLN A 132 22.69 -4.12 1.86
CA GLN A 132 22.02 -4.31 0.58
C GLN A 132 21.86 -3.00 -0.19
N LEU A 133 21.48 -1.90 0.48
CA LEU A 133 21.38 -0.58 -0.15
C LEU A 133 22.74 -0.07 -0.63
N ASN A 134 23.80 -0.25 0.17
CA ASN A 134 25.14 0.19 -0.19
C ASN A 134 25.70 -0.60 -1.39
N LYS A 135 25.42 -1.91 -1.44
CA LYS A 135 25.79 -2.75 -2.59
C LYS A 135 24.99 -2.34 -3.84
N LEU A 136 23.69 -2.06 -3.70
CA LEU A 136 22.87 -1.58 -4.81
C LEU A 136 23.38 -0.22 -5.33
N ALA A 137 23.75 0.68 -4.42
CA ALA A 137 24.29 1.98 -4.76
C ALA A 137 25.58 1.90 -5.58
N GLY A 138 26.39 0.84 -5.40
CA GLY A 138 27.59 0.60 -6.21
C GLY A 138 27.29 0.08 -7.63
N ASN A 139 26.12 -0.51 -7.84
CA ASN A 139 25.69 -1.08 -9.12
C ASN A 139 24.84 -0.12 -9.96
N LEU A 140 24.35 0.96 -9.35
CA LEU A 140 23.56 1.99 -10.02
C LEU A 140 24.47 3.08 -10.58
N GLY A 141 24.20 3.48 -11.82
CA GLY A 141 24.87 4.57 -12.53
C GLY A 141 24.02 5.83 -12.56
N SER A 142 24.18 6.64 -13.61
CA SER A 142 23.50 7.93 -13.81
C SER A 142 21.96 7.85 -13.83
N GLU A 143 21.38 6.66 -13.97
CA GLU A 143 19.94 6.45 -13.90
C GLU A 143 19.32 6.77 -12.53
N TRP A 144 20.14 6.83 -11.48
CA TRP A 144 19.68 7.04 -10.10
C TRP A 144 18.88 8.33 -9.90
N GLU A 145 19.17 9.40 -10.65
CA GLU A 145 18.46 10.67 -10.53
C GLU A 145 17.00 10.52 -10.96
N SER A 146 16.79 9.78 -12.05
CA SER A 146 15.44 9.50 -12.57
C SER A 146 14.72 8.47 -11.70
N LEU A 147 15.45 7.48 -11.19
CA LEU A 147 14.94 6.53 -10.21
C LEU A 147 14.46 7.25 -8.94
N THR A 148 15.17 8.28 -8.47
CA THR A 148 14.77 9.08 -7.30
C THR A 148 13.37 9.68 -7.47
N ILE A 149 13.09 10.21 -8.67
CA ILE A 149 11.77 10.75 -9.01
C ILE A 149 10.72 9.64 -9.10
N HIS A 150 11.08 8.48 -9.65
CA HIS A 150 10.19 7.32 -9.73
C HIS A 150 9.78 6.83 -8.33
N LEU A 151 10.72 6.83 -7.40
CA LEU A 151 10.52 6.48 -5.99
C LEU A 151 9.72 7.54 -5.19
N GLY A 152 9.15 8.55 -5.87
CA GLY A 152 8.27 9.56 -5.28
C GLY A 152 8.98 10.72 -4.59
N MET A 153 10.31 10.82 -4.69
CA MET A 153 11.07 11.95 -4.16
C MET A 153 11.10 13.12 -5.15
N LYS A 154 11.34 14.34 -4.64
CA LYS A 154 11.35 15.54 -5.48
C LYS A 154 12.75 15.79 -6.04
N LYS A 155 12.82 16.59 -7.10
CA LYS A 155 14.10 17.05 -7.66
C LYS A 155 14.97 17.78 -6.62
N ALA A 156 14.35 18.51 -5.68
CA ALA A 156 15.05 19.15 -4.58
C ALA A 156 15.79 18.13 -3.67
N ASP A 157 15.26 16.91 -3.51
CA ASP A 157 15.95 15.84 -2.79
C ASP A 157 17.17 15.34 -3.59
N VAL A 158 17.06 15.22 -4.92
CA VAL A 158 18.19 14.87 -5.81
C VAL A 158 19.33 15.88 -5.68
N ASP A 159 19.02 17.18 -5.77
CA ASP A 159 20.01 18.26 -5.61
C ASP A 159 20.66 18.23 -4.22
N ARG A 160 19.87 17.89 -3.19
CA ARG A 160 20.38 17.72 -1.82
C ARG A 160 21.37 16.55 -1.73
N PHE A 161 21.06 15.39 -2.28
CA PHE A 161 21.98 14.23 -2.24
C PHE A 161 23.29 14.53 -2.98
N LYS A 162 23.23 15.22 -4.12
CA LYS A 162 24.43 15.70 -4.84
C LYS A 162 25.29 16.62 -3.98
N THR A 163 24.66 17.49 -3.20
CA THR A 163 25.35 18.45 -2.33
C THR A 163 25.95 17.78 -1.09
N GLU A 164 25.29 16.75 -0.55
CA GLU A 164 25.76 15.99 0.62
C GLU A 164 26.99 15.11 0.29
N SER A 165 27.20 14.72 -0.96
CA SER A 165 28.35 13.90 -1.38
C SER A 165 28.80 14.20 -2.81
N PRO A 166 29.39 15.38 -3.09
CA PRO A 166 29.62 15.87 -4.46
C PRO A 166 30.59 15.03 -5.31
N TYR A 167 31.50 14.28 -4.67
CA TYR A 167 32.55 13.51 -5.37
C TYR A 167 32.35 12.00 -5.31
N ASN A 168 31.24 11.52 -4.73
CA ASN A 168 31.00 10.09 -4.57
C ASN A 168 29.57 9.73 -5.00
N LEU A 169 29.44 9.25 -6.23
CA LEU A 169 28.17 8.83 -6.82
C LEU A 169 27.48 7.75 -5.98
N GLN A 170 28.24 6.74 -5.52
CA GLN A 170 27.70 5.68 -4.68
C GLN A 170 27.15 6.22 -3.36
N ALA A 171 27.83 7.20 -2.73
CA ALA A 171 27.32 7.84 -1.52
C ALA A 171 26.02 8.64 -1.78
N GLN A 172 25.91 9.33 -2.92
CA GLN A 172 24.67 10.02 -3.32
C GLN A 172 23.51 9.03 -3.46
N ILE A 173 23.75 7.92 -4.15
CA ILE A 173 22.75 6.87 -4.39
C ILE A 173 22.38 6.17 -3.08
N PHE A 174 23.36 5.90 -2.22
CA PHE A 174 23.12 5.30 -0.91
C PHE A 174 22.26 6.22 -0.03
N SER A 175 22.57 7.51 0.05
CA SER A 175 21.76 8.49 0.79
C SER A 175 20.33 8.57 0.26
N MET A 176 20.16 8.50 -1.07
CA MET A 176 18.84 8.43 -1.70
C MET A 176 18.08 7.16 -1.30
N LEU A 177 18.73 6.00 -1.33
CA LEU A 177 18.14 4.72 -0.95
C LEU A 177 17.79 4.65 0.54
N VAL A 178 18.63 5.20 1.41
CA VAL A 178 18.34 5.34 2.84
C VAL A 178 17.14 6.27 3.06
N ARG A 179 17.04 7.36 2.29
CA ARG A 179 15.89 8.25 2.32
C ARG A 179 14.61 7.54 1.87
N TRP A 180 14.69 6.78 0.77
CA TRP A 180 13.58 5.95 0.30
C TRP A 180 13.14 4.97 1.39
N LYS A 181 14.07 4.23 2.01
CA LYS A 181 13.79 3.31 3.12
C LYS A 181 13.12 4.01 4.30
N ALA A 182 13.57 5.22 4.65
CA ALA A 182 12.96 6.02 5.71
C ALA A 182 11.54 6.48 5.34
N ASN A 183 11.29 6.82 4.08
CA ASN A 183 9.98 7.23 3.58
C ASN A 183 9.00 6.06 3.46
N ALA A 184 9.46 4.90 2.99
CA ALA A 184 8.70 3.67 2.87
C ALA A 184 8.43 2.99 4.23
N GLY A 185 9.27 3.24 5.25
CA GLY A 185 9.01 2.86 6.63
C GLY A 185 8.89 1.35 6.86
N LYS A 186 7.65 0.84 6.95
CA LYS A 186 7.36 -0.59 7.11
C LYS A 186 7.35 -1.35 5.78
N GLU A 187 7.09 -0.65 4.68
CA GLU A 187 7.07 -1.20 3.31
C GLU A 187 8.45 -1.19 2.65
N ALA A 188 9.50 -0.79 3.39
CA ALA A 188 10.89 -0.84 2.95
C ALA A 188 11.43 -2.29 2.95
N THR A 189 10.75 -3.17 2.24
CA THR A 189 11.11 -4.58 2.02
C THR A 189 11.89 -4.74 0.73
N VAL A 190 12.62 -5.86 0.64
CA VAL A 190 13.35 -6.24 -0.56
C VAL A 190 12.40 -6.37 -1.74
N GLY A 191 11.20 -6.94 -1.54
CA GLY A 191 10.17 -7.05 -2.57
C GLY A 191 9.76 -5.71 -3.17
N THR A 192 9.47 -4.71 -2.32
CA THR A 192 9.10 -3.37 -2.79
C THR A 192 10.25 -2.73 -3.57
N LEU A 193 11.49 -2.80 -3.06
CA LEU A 193 12.64 -2.23 -3.77
C LEU A 193 12.85 -2.88 -5.15
N VAL A 194 12.79 -4.21 -5.21
CA VAL A 194 12.93 -4.97 -6.46
C VAL A 194 11.81 -4.64 -7.44
N HIS A 195 10.58 -4.47 -6.95
CA HIS A 195 9.45 -4.06 -7.78
C HIS A 195 9.68 -2.68 -8.40
N GLU A 196 10.09 -1.69 -7.61
CA GLU A 196 10.37 -0.33 -8.09
C GLU A 196 11.53 -0.31 -9.10
N LEU A 197 12.60 -1.07 -8.85
CA LEU A 197 13.73 -1.19 -9.77
C LEU A 197 13.31 -1.82 -11.11
N ARG A 198 12.48 -2.87 -11.06
CA ARG A 198 11.96 -3.52 -12.27
C ARG A 198 10.96 -2.64 -13.02
N SER A 199 10.09 -1.93 -12.31
CA SER A 199 9.12 -0.97 -12.86
C SER A 199 9.81 0.17 -13.59
N PHE A 200 10.90 0.68 -13.02
CA PHE A 200 11.72 1.71 -13.66
C PHE A 200 12.54 1.18 -14.86
N GLY A 201 12.79 -0.14 -14.93
CA GLY A 201 13.55 -0.78 -15.99
C GLY A 201 15.05 -0.89 -15.71
N ILE A 202 15.45 -1.01 -14.44
CA ILE A 202 16.83 -1.36 -14.06
C ILE A 202 17.10 -2.81 -14.48
N ASP A 203 18.30 -3.07 -14.99
CA ASP A 203 18.74 -4.42 -15.34
C ASP A 203 18.80 -5.33 -14.11
N GLN A 204 18.32 -6.56 -14.24
CA GLN A 204 18.23 -7.51 -13.12
C GLN A 204 19.61 -7.80 -12.50
N ASP A 205 20.68 -7.86 -13.29
CA ASP A 205 22.05 -8.09 -12.82
C ASP A 205 22.49 -7.04 -11.76
N LYS A 206 21.93 -5.83 -11.81
CA LYS A 206 22.27 -4.78 -10.84
C LYS A 206 21.69 -5.04 -9.47
N PHE A 207 20.61 -5.81 -9.35
CA PHE A 207 19.91 -6.11 -8.11
C PHE A 207 19.67 -7.60 -7.84
N GLU A 208 20.25 -8.51 -8.63
CA GLU A 208 20.10 -9.96 -8.47
C GLU A 208 20.51 -10.44 -7.08
N PHE A 209 21.50 -9.77 -6.46
CA PHE A 209 21.98 -10.11 -5.13
C PHE A 209 20.95 -9.80 -4.03
N LEU A 210 19.93 -9.00 -4.32
CA LEU A 210 18.79 -8.79 -3.42
C LEU A 210 17.85 -10.00 -3.44
N LEU A 211 17.84 -10.76 -4.52
CA LEU A 211 16.99 -11.94 -4.73
C LEU A 211 17.60 -13.21 -4.13
N GLN A 212 18.90 -13.21 -3.87
CA GLN A 212 19.61 -14.31 -3.24
C GLN A 212 19.58 -14.12 -1.72
N GLU A 213 18.74 -14.91 -1.01
CA GLU A 213 18.73 -14.98 0.45
C GLU A 213 20.15 -15.26 0.99
N THR A 214 20.52 -14.56 2.07
CA THR A 214 21.65 -14.93 2.95
C THR A 214 21.10 -15.60 4.20
#